data_AF-A0A6J2K4G9-F1
#
_entry.id   AF-A0A6J2K4G9-F1
#
_cell.length_a   1.000
_cell.length_b   1.000
_cell.length_c   1.000
_cell.angle_alpha   90.00
_cell.angle_beta   90.00
_cell.angle_gamma   90.00
#
_symmetry.space_group_name_H-M   'P 1'
#
loop_
_entity.id
_entity.type
_entity.pdbx_description
1 polymer ?
#
loop_
_entity_poly.entity_id
_entity_poly.type
_entity_poly.pdbx_seq_one_letter_code
_entity_poly.pdbx_strand_id
1 'polypeptide(L)'
;MDGWTLLIFFVCLTSITDSSPVMTRESLIKQINTQHFCANILKINNFYYSLAERKNLSGIPADISIHWKTGNIFFTKISEEMKMSLQVLRPSGEFETIKVAGLGQSTTVDNLNDIVYLATDNGVYKYKDDGSIQLYAALGEDVMYLAVSNDGGTMYIATWPQNRVHKLSNDGQKQEIFAPIPNGHGLTVDTRNNIYFVATKTSYILKNGESVPIKIKGLPTDKMTGIYVSRSDEVYAMDENSNLYVLEPENASARHLGTFSVNGVNSFAMDESDNILIGVKSAILKYKGYERDPCPQQKVNKKGKRHSRRRKTKKLTTTSTTEATEDYEEE
;
A
#
# COMPACT_ATOMS: atom_id res chain seq x y z
N MET A 1 -38.27 28.69 -84.16
CA MET A 1 -36.92 28.18 -84.47
C MET A 1 -36.15 28.16 -83.19
N ASP A 2 -35.74 26.96 -82.84
CA ASP A 2 -35.32 26.50 -81.52
C ASP A 2 -33.92 26.98 -81.13
N GLY A 3 -33.70 27.10 -79.82
CA GLY A 3 -32.40 27.42 -79.24
C GLY A 3 -32.36 27.06 -77.76
N TRP A 4 -32.41 25.76 -77.48
CA TRP A 4 -32.15 25.21 -76.14
C TRP A 4 -30.72 25.55 -75.71
N THR A 5 -30.58 26.22 -74.55
CA THR A 5 -29.28 26.36 -73.88
C THR A 5 -29.23 25.32 -72.75
N LEU A 6 -28.39 24.30 -72.94
CA LEU A 6 -28.19 23.18 -72.04
C LEU A 6 -27.32 23.63 -70.83
N LEU A 7 -27.87 23.59 -69.62
CA LEU A 7 -27.15 23.86 -68.38
C LEU A 7 -26.50 22.55 -67.90
N ILE A 8 -25.19 22.40 -68.06
CA ILE A 8 -24.43 21.23 -67.57
C ILE A 8 -24.10 21.47 -66.09
N PHE A 9 -24.82 20.78 -65.20
CA PHE A 9 -24.45 20.66 -63.78
C PHE A 9 -23.32 19.64 -63.63
N PHE A 10 -22.11 20.12 -63.35
CA PHE A 10 -20.99 19.26 -62.94
C PHE A 10 -21.17 18.89 -61.46
N VAL A 11 -21.74 17.72 -61.19
CA VAL A 11 -21.77 17.13 -59.85
C VAL A 11 -20.42 16.43 -59.62
N CYS A 12 -19.50 17.13 -58.94
CA CYS A 12 -18.30 16.49 -58.40
C CYS A 12 -18.71 15.53 -57.27
N LEU A 13 -18.75 14.24 -57.57
CA LEU A 13 -18.71 13.20 -56.54
C LEU A 13 -17.32 13.22 -55.90
N THR A 14 -17.19 13.90 -54.76
CA THR A 14 -16.04 13.69 -53.87
C THR A 14 -16.22 12.35 -53.18
N SER A 15 -15.57 11.30 -53.69
CA SER A 15 -15.36 10.07 -52.95
C SER A 15 -14.50 10.39 -51.73
N ILE A 16 -15.13 10.54 -50.57
CA ILE A 16 -14.45 10.51 -49.28
C ILE A 16 -13.93 9.09 -49.12
N THR A 17 -12.70 8.85 -49.55
CA THR A 17 -11.96 7.66 -49.13
C THR A 17 -11.78 7.79 -47.63
N ASP A 18 -12.40 6.89 -46.88
CA ASP A 18 -12.25 6.73 -45.44
C ASP A 18 -10.80 6.27 -45.17
N SER A 19 -9.85 7.20 -45.28
CA SER A 19 -8.46 6.95 -44.93
C SER A 19 -8.43 6.81 -43.42
N SER A 20 -8.14 5.61 -42.94
CA SER A 20 -7.83 5.36 -41.53
C SER A 20 -6.89 6.48 -41.06
N PRO A 21 -7.23 7.23 -40.00
CA PRO A 21 -6.37 8.32 -39.56
C PRO A 21 -4.97 7.77 -39.34
N VAL A 22 -3.98 8.37 -40.02
CA VAL A 22 -2.58 7.97 -39.89
C VAL A 22 -2.17 8.30 -38.46
N MET A 23 -2.06 7.25 -37.65
CA MET A 23 -1.66 7.36 -36.26
C MET A 23 -0.23 7.87 -36.20
N THR A 24 -0.01 8.97 -35.48
CA THR A 24 1.33 9.54 -35.30
C THR A 24 2.14 8.68 -34.35
N ARG A 25 3.47 8.67 -34.49
CA ARG A 25 4.37 7.95 -33.57
C ARG A 25 4.14 8.32 -32.11
N GLU A 26 3.89 9.60 -31.82
CA GLU A 26 3.59 10.09 -30.48
C GLU A 26 2.27 9.53 -29.94
N SER A 27 1.21 9.49 -30.76
CA SER A 27 -0.07 8.91 -30.35
C SER A 27 0.02 7.40 -30.10
N LEU A 28 0.83 6.68 -30.90
CA LEU A 28 1.10 5.26 -30.68
C LEU A 28 1.85 5.03 -29.36
N ILE A 29 2.90 5.81 -29.08
CA ILE A 29 3.65 5.71 -27.81
C ILE A 29 2.74 6.01 -26.63
N LYS A 30 1.91 7.07 -26.71
CA LYS A 30 0.94 7.40 -25.67
C LYS A 30 -0.05 6.26 -25.44
N GLN A 31 -0.57 5.67 -26.51
CA GLN A 31 -1.50 4.55 -26.42
C GLN A 31 -0.84 3.31 -25.79
N ILE A 32 0.38 2.95 -26.20
CA ILE A 32 1.14 1.85 -25.61
C ILE A 32 1.38 2.11 -24.12
N ASN A 33 1.79 3.32 -23.75
CA ASN A 33 2.02 3.69 -22.35
C ASN A 33 0.74 3.61 -21.53
N THR A 34 -0.40 4.07 -22.06
CA THR A 34 -1.70 3.94 -21.40
C THR A 34 -2.12 2.47 -21.26
N GLN A 35 -1.95 1.66 -22.31
CA GLN A 35 -2.28 0.22 -22.25
C GLN A 35 -1.41 -0.51 -21.22
N HIS A 36 -0.11 -0.23 -21.21
CA HIS A 36 0.82 -0.79 -20.23
C HIS A 36 0.46 -0.35 -18.81
N PHE A 37 0.17 0.93 -18.59
CA PHE A 37 -0.29 1.44 -17.29
C PHE A 37 -1.56 0.70 -16.84
N CYS A 38 -2.60 0.66 -17.69
CA CYS A 38 -3.88 0.04 -17.35
C CYS A 38 -3.78 -1.47 -17.10
N ALA A 39 -2.89 -2.17 -17.81
CA ALA A 39 -2.67 -3.60 -17.63
C ALA A 39 -2.00 -3.94 -16.29
N ASN A 40 -1.32 -2.96 -15.65
CA ASN A 40 -0.59 -3.14 -14.40
C ASN A 40 -1.28 -2.48 -13.19
N ILE A 41 -2.51 -2.00 -13.34
CA ILE A 41 -3.28 -1.49 -12.20
C ILE A 41 -3.72 -2.67 -11.32
N LEU A 42 -3.47 -2.53 -10.03
CA LEU A 42 -3.91 -3.45 -9.01
C LEU A 42 -5.20 -2.92 -8.39
N LYS A 43 -6.22 -3.75 -8.26
CA LYS A 43 -7.42 -3.42 -7.48
C LYS A 43 -7.31 -4.08 -6.11
N ILE A 44 -7.20 -3.27 -5.06
CA ILE A 44 -7.08 -3.73 -3.68
C ILE A 44 -8.13 -2.99 -2.85
N ASN A 45 -9.06 -3.75 -2.27
CA ASN A 45 -10.25 -3.18 -1.62
C ASN A 45 -11.02 -2.22 -2.56
N ASN A 46 -11.24 -0.97 -2.13
CA ASN A 46 -11.94 0.08 -2.87
C ASN A 46 -10.99 0.98 -3.68
N PHE A 47 -9.69 0.70 -3.68
CA PHE A 47 -8.68 1.50 -4.34
C PHE A 47 -8.07 0.77 -5.53
N TYR A 48 -7.57 1.57 -6.46
CA TYR A 48 -6.73 1.16 -7.56
C TYR A 48 -5.31 1.64 -7.28
N TYR A 49 -4.31 0.80 -7.50
CA TYR A 49 -2.92 1.12 -7.27
C TYR A 49 -2.10 0.93 -8.54
N SER A 50 -1.20 1.87 -8.79
CA SER A 50 -0.18 1.75 -9.84
C SER A 50 1.20 2.00 -9.25
N LEU A 51 2.20 1.21 -9.62
CA LEU A 51 3.59 1.52 -9.30
C LEU A 51 3.96 2.85 -9.95
N ALA A 52 4.19 3.88 -9.14
CA ALA A 52 4.50 5.23 -9.58
C ALA A 52 6.01 5.49 -9.56
N GLU A 53 6.71 4.90 -8.59
CA GLU A 53 8.12 5.21 -8.37
C GLU A 53 8.88 3.99 -7.83
N ARG A 54 10.15 3.90 -8.23
CA ARG A 54 11.14 3.00 -7.64
C ARG A 54 12.39 3.80 -7.33
N LYS A 55 12.71 3.94 -6.05
CA LYS A 55 13.95 4.56 -5.59
C LYS A 55 14.92 3.48 -5.18
N ASN A 56 15.99 3.34 -5.98
CA ASN A 56 17.05 2.39 -5.69
C ASN A 56 17.95 2.92 -4.58
N LEU A 57 18.37 2.04 -3.69
CA LEU A 57 19.33 2.32 -2.62
C LEU A 57 20.21 1.08 -2.38
N SER A 58 21.35 1.24 -1.70
CA SER A 58 22.14 0.09 -1.25
C SER A 58 21.64 -0.42 0.10
N GLY A 59 21.55 -1.75 0.28
CA GLY A 59 21.06 -2.37 1.51
C GLY A 59 19.54 -2.61 1.53
N ILE A 60 18.99 -2.75 2.74
CA ILE A 60 17.59 -3.09 2.99
C ILE A 60 16.94 -1.97 3.81
N PRO A 61 15.87 -1.32 3.31
CA PRO A 61 15.08 -0.37 4.08
C PRO A 61 14.11 -1.12 5.02
N ALA A 62 14.22 -0.84 6.31
CA ALA A 62 13.38 -1.36 7.37
C ALA A 62 12.73 -0.19 8.13
N ASP A 63 11.62 -0.47 8.80
CA ASP A 63 10.93 0.49 9.69
C ASP A 63 10.69 1.87 9.05
N ILE A 64 10.11 1.87 7.84
CA ILE A 64 9.79 3.10 7.11
C ILE A 64 8.69 3.86 7.87
N SER A 65 8.92 5.15 8.09
CA SER A 65 7.93 6.12 8.56
C SER A 65 7.92 7.34 7.65
N ILE A 66 6.77 8.00 7.52
CA ILE A 66 6.60 9.11 6.57
C ILE A 66 6.04 10.31 7.31
N HIS A 67 6.71 11.45 7.13
CA HIS A 67 6.23 12.72 7.61
C HIS A 67 5.26 13.31 6.58
N TRP A 68 3.97 13.27 6.86
CA TRP A 68 2.89 13.62 5.94
C TRP A 68 3.02 15.04 5.38
N LYS A 69 3.24 16.02 6.26
CA LYS A 69 3.39 17.43 5.87
C LYS A 69 4.58 17.71 4.94
N THR A 70 5.72 17.06 5.16
CA THR A 70 6.95 17.34 4.40
C THR A 70 7.17 16.36 3.25
N GLY A 71 6.54 15.19 3.29
CA GLY A 71 6.82 14.06 2.39
C GLY A 71 8.17 13.39 2.62
N ASN A 72 8.91 13.76 3.67
CA ASN A 72 10.16 13.09 4.04
C ASN A 72 9.87 11.66 4.49
N ILE A 73 10.69 10.72 4.01
CA ILE A 73 10.59 9.30 4.33
C ILE A 73 11.79 8.95 5.21
N PHE A 74 11.53 8.55 6.45
CA PHE A 74 12.54 8.14 7.42
C PHE A 74 12.56 6.62 7.49
N PHE A 75 13.74 6.02 7.59
CA PHE A 75 13.86 4.56 7.65
C PHE A 75 15.20 4.12 8.21
N THR A 76 15.26 2.89 8.71
CA THR A 76 16.50 2.20 9.04
C THR A 76 17.03 1.51 7.79
N LYS A 77 18.25 1.85 7.38
CA LYS A 77 18.98 1.12 6.36
C LYS A 77 19.87 0.07 7.03
N ILE A 78 19.66 -1.19 6.67
CA ILE A 78 20.55 -2.30 6.96
C ILE A 78 21.51 -2.46 5.77
N SER A 79 22.81 -2.26 5.97
CA SER A 79 23.82 -2.41 4.91
C SER A 79 24.04 -3.88 4.53
N GLU A 80 24.77 -4.13 3.44
CA GLU A 80 25.14 -5.51 3.06
C GLU A 80 26.04 -6.17 4.12
N GLU A 81 26.80 -5.37 4.88
CA GLU A 81 27.58 -5.80 6.04
C GLU A 81 26.76 -5.85 7.34
N MET A 82 25.43 -5.80 7.24
CA MET A 82 24.49 -5.87 8.37
C MET A 82 24.63 -4.73 9.39
N LYS A 83 25.15 -3.57 8.96
CA LYS A 83 25.21 -2.36 9.81
C LYS A 83 23.95 -1.53 9.64
N MET A 84 23.37 -1.09 10.75
CA MET A 84 22.19 -0.24 10.75
C MET A 84 22.56 1.24 10.77
N SER A 85 21.78 2.05 10.06
CA SER A 85 21.89 3.51 10.04
C SER A 85 20.54 4.12 9.72
N LEU A 86 20.23 5.27 10.31
CA LEU A 86 18.99 5.99 9.99
C LEU A 86 19.20 6.85 8.76
N GLN A 87 18.21 6.85 7.88
CA GLN A 87 18.23 7.57 6.62
C GLN A 87 16.98 8.44 6.53
N VAL A 88 17.11 9.56 5.81
CA VAL A 88 15.97 10.31 5.28
C VAL A 88 16.05 10.34 3.76
N LEU A 89 14.95 10.01 3.11
CA LEU A 89 14.72 10.23 1.68
C LEU A 89 13.83 11.46 1.54
N ARG A 90 14.39 12.51 0.94
CA ARG A 90 13.70 13.77 0.69
C ARG A 90 12.73 13.64 -0.50
N PRO A 91 11.68 14.46 -0.59
CA PRO A 91 10.83 14.54 -1.79
C PRO A 91 11.58 14.85 -3.09
N SER A 92 12.75 15.51 -2.99
CA SER A 92 13.66 15.72 -4.13
C SER A 92 14.24 14.42 -4.70
N GLY A 93 14.18 13.32 -3.93
CA GLY A 93 14.79 12.04 -4.24
C GLY A 93 16.19 11.85 -3.68
N GLU A 94 16.68 12.80 -2.88
CA GLU A 94 17.99 12.73 -2.21
C GLU A 94 17.93 11.85 -0.95
N PHE A 95 18.96 11.02 -0.76
CA PHE A 95 19.16 10.25 0.47
C PHE A 95 20.21 10.92 1.34
N GLU A 96 19.90 11.11 2.62
CA GLU A 96 20.83 11.59 3.63
C GLU A 96 20.90 10.60 4.80
N THR A 97 22.12 10.31 5.27
CA THR A 97 22.31 9.56 6.52
C THR A 97 22.18 10.49 7.71
N ILE A 98 21.28 10.16 8.63
CA ILE A 98 21.07 10.91 9.86
C ILE A 98 22.18 10.55 10.84
N LYS A 99 22.98 11.54 11.21
CA LYS A 99 24.08 11.37 12.16
C LYS A 99 23.52 11.38 13.57
N VAL A 100 23.51 10.21 14.21
CA VAL A 100 23.15 10.04 15.61
C VAL A 100 24.37 9.71 16.46
N ALA A 101 24.32 10.04 17.74
CA ALA A 101 25.25 9.44 18.69
C ALA A 101 24.83 7.98 18.87
N GLY A 102 25.74 7.04 18.58
CA GLY A 102 25.46 5.59 18.65
C GLY A 102 24.99 4.98 17.32
N LEU A 103 24.46 3.76 17.40
CA LEU A 103 23.84 3.04 16.28
C LEU A 103 22.35 3.35 16.20
N GLY A 104 21.90 3.82 15.04
CA GLY A 104 20.49 4.10 14.81
C GLY A 104 19.68 2.85 14.43
N GLN A 105 18.53 2.68 15.07
CA GLN A 105 17.76 1.44 15.10
C GLN A 105 16.39 1.54 14.40
N SER A 106 15.64 2.61 14.65
CA SER A 106 14.25 2.79 14.20
C SER A 106 13.88 4.28 14.12
N THR A 107 12.83 4.60 13.37
CA THR A 107 12.26 5.95 13.31
C THR A 107 10.74 5.92 13.47
N THR A 108 10.17 6.93 14.11
CA THR A 108 8.73 7.18 14.05
C THR A 108 8.46 8.65 13.79
N VAL A 109 7.30 8.94 13.20
CA VAL A 109 6.83 10.31 13.00
C VAL A 109 5.51 10.52 13.74
N ASP A 110 5.53 11.46 14.67
CA ASP A 110 4.34 12.09 15.22
C ASP A 110 3.78 13.08 14.20
N ASN A 111 2.94 12.59 13.30
CA ASN A 111 2.40 13.40 12.21
C ASN A 111 1.42 14.49 12.67
N LEU A 112 0.86 14.41 13.88
CA LEU A 112 -0.03 15.45 14.39
C LEU A 112 0.75 16.61 15.01
N ASN A 113 1.88 16.32 15.65
CA ASN A 113 2.72 17.34 16.27
C ASN A 113 3.94 17.75 15.42
N ASP A 114 4.09 17.21 14.21
CA ASP A 114 5.23 17.44 13.31
C ASP A 114 6.58 17.10 13.97
N ILE A 115 6.67 15.98 14.70
CA ILE A 115 7.90 15.56 15.40
C ILE A 115 8.39 14.22 14.88
N VAL A 116 9.68 14.16 14.54
CA VAL A 116 10.35 12.89 14.17
C VAL A 116 11.20 12.42 15.35
N TYR A 117 11.03 11.15 15.74
CA TYR A 117 11.82 10.51 16.78
C TYR A 117 12.73 9.45 16.19
N LEU A 118 13.95 9.37 16.73
CA LEU A 118 15.00 8.46 16.32
C LEU A 118 15.36 7.54 17.48
N ALA A 119 15.24 6.24 17.26
CA ALA A 119 15.67 5.21 18.20
C ALA A 119 17.15 4.86 17.97
N THR A 120 17.90 4.67 19.05
CA THR A 120 19.33 4.33 18.99
C THR A 120 19.72 3.30 20.05
N ASP A 121 20.98 2.85 20.02
CA ASP A 121 21.61 2.00 21.04
C ASP A 121 21.86 2.69 22.40
N ASN A 122 21.55 3.98 22.55
CA ASN A 122 21.75 4.71 23.81
C ASN A 122 20.54 5.51 24.29
N GLY A 123 19.47 5.56 23.50
CA GLY A 123 18.26 6.29 23.84
C GLY A 123 17.48 6.77 22.63
N VAL A 124 16.70 7.83 22.85
CA VAL A 124 15.80 8.43 21.86
C VAL A 124 16.19 9.87 21.62
N TYR A 125 16.14 10.30 20.36
CA TYR A 125 16.38 11.68 19.93
C TYR A 125 15.17 12.22 19.16
N LYS A 126 14.99 13.55 19.19
CA LYS A 126 14.16 14.28 18.24
C LYS A 126 15.01 14.74 17.06
N TYR A 127 14.50 14.56 15.85
CA TYR A 127 15.08 15.11 14.63
C TYR A 127 14.35 16.41 14.25
N LYS A 128 15.12 17.46 13.97
CA LYS A 128 14.59 18.79 13.65
C LYS A 128 14.65 19.05 12.13
N ASP A 129 13.85 20.02 11.69
CA ASP A 129 13.77 20.41 10.28
C ASP A 129 15.11 20.89 9.69
N ASP A 130 15.97 21.48 10.52
CA ASP A 130 17.34 21.90 10.14
C ASP A 130 18.34 20.73 10.06
N GLY A 131 17.89 19.50 10.29
CA GLY A 131 18.69 18.28 10.29
C GLY A 131 19.44 18.03 11.59
N SER A 132 19.35 18.92 12.58
CA SER A 132 19.95 18.70 13.90
C SER A 132 19.13 17.69 14.72
N ILE A 133 19.82 17.05 15.68
CA ILE A 133 19.19 16.13 16.62
C ILE A 133 19.27 16.67 18.05
N GLN A 134 18.25 16.37 18.85
CA GLN A 134 18.19 16.72 20.25
C GLN A 134 17.87 15.49 21.07
N LEU A 135 18.67 15.22 22.11
CA LEU A 135 18.40 14.10 23.03
C LEU A 135 17.02 14.28 23.66
N TYR A 136 16.19 13.26 23.55
CA TYR A 136 14.88 13.19 24.20
C TYR A 136 14.97 12.43 25.53
N ALA A 137 15.57 11.23 25.50
CA ALA A 137 15.78 10.41 26.68
C ALA A 137 17.04 9.56 26.52
N ALA A 138 17.89 9.53 27.54
CA ALA A 138 19.03 8.61 27.63
C ALA A 138 18.60 7.37 28.41
N LEU A 139 18.82 6.18 27.82
CA LEU A 139 18.36 4.90 28.40
C LEU A 139 19.50 3.92 28.69
N GLY A 140 20.67 4.11 28.05
CA GLY A 140 21.82 3.23 28.26
C GLY A 140 21.59 1.79 27.79
N GLU A 141 20.60 1.56 26.93
CA GLU A 141 20.27 0.29 26.30
C GLU A 141 19.70 0.53 24.89
N ASP A 142 19.60 -0.56 24.11
CA ASP A 142 19.11 -0.52 22.74
C ASP A 142 17.60 -0.29 22.67
N VAL A 143 17.21 0.84 22.07
CA VAL A 143 15.82 1.11 21.66
C VAL A 143 15.65 0.60 20.24
N MET A 144 15.02 -0.56 20.08
CA MET A 144 14.86 -1.21 18.78
C MET A 144 13.72 -0.61 17.96
N TYR A 145 12.60 -0.29 18.62
CA TYR A 145 11.41 0.29 18.01
C TYR A 145 10.80 1.30 18.96
N LEU A 146 10.18 2.34 18.41
CA LEU A 146 9.40 3.29 19.20
C LEU A 146 8.13 3.69 18.46
N ALA A 147 7.12 4.06 19.23
CA ALA A 147 5.88 4.62 18.76
C ALA A 147 5.41 5.69 19.73
N VAL A 148 4.60 6.61 19.26
CA VAL A 148 4.00 7.67 20.08
C VAL A 148 2.49 7.56 20.02
N SER A 149 1.82 7.87 21.13
CA SER A 149 0.38 8.05 21.14
C SER A 149 -0.01 9.19 20.21
N ASN A 150 -1.25 9.17 19.73
CA ASN A 150 -1.75 10.15 18.78
C ASN A 150 -1.74 11.59 19.34
N ASP A 151 -1.87 11.77 20.65
CA ASP A 151 -1.71 13.09 21.29
C ASP A 151 -0.25 13.53 21.47
N GLY A 152 0.73 12.69 21.09
CA GLY A 152 2.17 12.90 21.31
C GLY A 152 2.60 12.85 22.77
N GLY A 153 1.68 12.60 23.70
CA GLY A 153 1.90 12.70 25.14
C GLY A 153 2.53 11.46 25.76
N THR A 154 2.48 10.32 25.08
CA THR A 154 3.05 9.05 25.55
C THR A 154 3.94 8.44 24.49
N MET A 155 5.16 8.07 24.87
CA MET A 155 6.05 7.27 24.03
C MET A 155 6.08 5.84 24.52
N TYR A 156 6.05 4.91 23.58
CA TYR A 156 6.27 3.49 23.83
C TYR A 156 7.55 3.06 23.12
N ILE A 157 8.36 2.26 23.80
CA ILE A 157 9.63 1.77 23.28
C ILE A 157 9.70 0.25 23.43
N ALA A 158 10.32 -0.42 22.49
CA ALA A 158 10.72 -1.82 22.59
C ALA A 158 12.24 -1.90 22.72
N THR A 159 12.76 -2.58 23.75
CA THR A 159 14.20 -2.64 24.02
C THR A 159 14.80 -4.02 23.78
N TRP A 160 16.09 -4.06 23.42
CA TRP A 160 16.89 -5.27 23.27
C TRP A 160 17.96 -5.34 24.37
N PRO A 161 18.31 -6.54 24.91
CA PRO A 161 17.92 -7.90 24.50
C PRO A 161 16.60 -8.43 25.04
N GLN A 162 15.92 -7.70 25.94
CA GLN A 162 14.82 -8.27 26.71
C GLN A 162 13.48 -8.33 25.95
N ASN A 163 13.37 -7.73 24.76
CA ASN A 163 12.13 -7.64 23.96
C ASN A 163 10.93 -7.15 24.78
N ARG A 164 11.19 -6.20 25.69
CA ARG A 164 10.17 -5.61 26.56
C ARG A 164 9.64 -4.34 25.94
N VAL A 165 8.33 -4.14 26.05
CA VAL A 165 7.70 -2.88 25.68
C VAL A 165 7.45 -2.05 26.94
N HIS A 166 7.97 -0.83 26.92
CA HIS A 166 7.84 0.13 28.00
C HIS A 166 7.11 1.37 27.54
N LYS A 167 6.30 1.96 28.42
CA LYS A 167 5.94 3.37 28.35
C LYS A 167 7.13 4.18 28.88
N LEU A 168 7.55 5.16 28.11
CA LEU A 168 8.62 6.09 28.44
C LEU A 168 8.01 7.43 28.82
N SER A 169 8.27 7.89 30.04
CA SER A 169 7.87 9.22 30.50
C SER A 169 8.88 10.29 30.07
N ASN A 170 8.46 11.55 30.14
CA ASN A 170 9.27 12.70 29.71
C ASN A 170 10.58 12.89 30.51
N ASP A 171 10.68 12.31 31.71
CA ASP A 171 11.88 12.29 32.56
C ASP A 171 12.76 11.03 32.34
N GLY A 172 12.41 10.21 31.36
CA GLY A 172 13.18 9.02 30.98
C GLY A 172 12.86 7.77 31.80
N GLN A 173 11.86 7.80 32.70
CA GLN A 173 11.45 6.60 33.43
C GLN A 173 10.70 5.63 32.52
N LYS A 174 10.97 4.34 32.71
CA LYS A 174 10.34 3.24 31.96
C LYS A 174 9.35 2.50 32.84
N GLN A 175 8.14 2.32 32.33
CA GLN A 175 7.13 1.43 32.92
C GLN A 175 6.88 0.28 31.93
N GLU A 176 7.15 -0.96 32.33
CA GLU A 176 6.82 -2.14 31.53
C GLU A 176 5.29 -2.23 31.35
N ILE A 177 4.85 -2.50 30.11
CA ILE A 177 3.42 -2.49 29.76
C ILE A 177 2.86 -3.91 29.66
N PHE A 178 3.64 -4.86 29.15
CA PHE A 178 3.24 -6.26 29.04
C PHE A 178 4.47 -7.17 29.00
N ALA A 179 4.23 -8.46 29.30
CA ALA A 179 5.28 -9.48 29.32
C ALA A 179 5.97 -9.64 27.94
N PRO A 180 7.28 -9.96 27.91
CA PRO A 180 8.02 -10.07 26.66
C PRO A 180 7.37 -11.01 25.62
N ILE A 181 7.25 -10.53 24.39
CA ILE A 181 6.80 -11.33 23.24
C ILE A 181 8.03 -11.70 22.41
N PRO A 182 8.33 -13.00 22.18
CA PRO A 182 9.53 -13.42 21.48
C PRO A 182 9.48 -13.05 19.99
N ASN A 183 10.65 -12.76 19.42
CA ASN A 183 10.83 -12.42 17.99
C ASN A 183 10.00 -11.21 17.54
N GLY A 184 9.82 -10.25 18.45
CA GLY A 184 9.22 -8.96 18.19
C GLY A 184 10.08 -8.08 17.29
N HIS A 185 9.48 -7.43 16.31
CA HIS A 185 10.19 -6.57 15.37
C HIS A 185 9.36 -5.40 14.81
N GLY A 186 8.42 -4.87 15.58
CA GLY A 186 7.68 -3.67 15.21
C GLY A 186 6.74 -3.22 16.33
N LEU A 187 6.54 -1.91 16.42
CA LEU A 187 5.71 -1.28 17.44
C LEU A 187 4.96 -0.11 16.80
N THR A 188 3.63 -0.06 16.96
CA THR A 188 2.83 1.10 16.53
C THR A 188 1.65 1.31 17.48
N VAL A 189 1.05 2.50 17.44
CA VAL A 189 -0.07 2.90 18.30
C VAL A 189 -1.14 3.58 17.46
N ASP A 190 -2.40 3.17 17.60
CA ASP A 190 -3.52 3.82 16.91
C ASP A 190 -4.05 5.03 17.68
N THR A 191 -5.02 5.74 17.10
CA THR A 191 -5.57 6.95 17.74
C THR A 191 -6.41 6.68 18.98
N ARG A 192 -6.77 5.41 19.24
CA ARG A 192 -7.44 4.95 20.47
C ARG A 192 -6.46 4.52 21.56
N ASN A 193 -5.16 4.69 21.33
CA ASN A 193 -4.06 4.24 22.18
C ASN A 193 -3.98 2.71 22.34
N ASN A 194 -4.47 1.95 21.36
CA ASN A 194 -4.18 0.53 21.26
C ASN A 194 -2.73 0.37 20.77
N ILE A 195 -1.98 -0.52 21.39
CA ILE A 195 -0.58 -0.79 21.05
C ILE A 195 -0.51 -2.06 20.22
N TYR A 196 0.12 -1.98 19.06
CA TYR A 196 0.35 -3.12 18.18
C TYR A 196 1.80 -3.54 18.26
N PHE A 197 2.02 -4.83 18.44
CA PHE A 197 3.34 -5.43 18.47
C PHE A 197 3.46 -6.50 17.40
N VAL A 198 4.43 -6.33 16.50
CA VAL A 198 4.66 -7.25 15.39
C VAL A 198 5.68 -8.30 15.82
N ALA A 199 5.36 -9.57 15.67
CA ALA A 199 6.28 -10.69 15.87
C ALA A 199 6.43 -11.47 14.56
N THR A 200 7.50 -12.26 14.39
CA THR A 200 7.80 -12.90 13.08
C THR A 200 6.60 -13.60 12.46
N LYS A 201 5.87 -14.44 13.21
CA LYS A 201 4.79 -15.27 12.64
C LYS A 201 3.39 -14.72 12.83
N THR A 202 3.23 -13.57 13.50
CA THR A 202 1.91 -13.01 13.85
C THR A 202 2.04 -11.62 14.46
N SER A 203 0.93 -10.97 14.79
CA SER A 203 0.96 -9.70 15.51
C SER A 203 -0.04 -9.70 16.65
N TYR A 204 0.19 -8.82 17.62
CA TYR A 204 -0.59 -8.69 18.82
C TYR A 204 -1.13 -7.27 18.94
N ILE A 205 -2.30 -7.14 19.53
CA ILE A 205 -2.88 -5.86 19.95
C ILE A 205 -3.04 -5.88 21.48
N LEU A 206 -2.47 -4.89 22.16
CA LEU A 206 -2.85 -4.55 23.52
C LEU A 206 -3.86 -3.41 23.45
N LYS A 207 -5.11 -3.69 23.84
CA LYS A 207 -6.15 -2.67 23.86
C LYS A 207 -5.86 -1.66 24.98
N ASN A 208 -6.24 -0.41 24.75
CA ASN A 208 -6.06 0.63 25.75
C ASN A 208 -6.74 0.25 27.09
N GLY A 209 -6.01 0.38 28.20
CA GLY A 209 -6.47 0.01 29.53
C GLY A 209 -6.31 -1.47 29.91
N GLU A 210 -5.94 -2.34 28.96
CA GLU A 210 -5.66 -3.75 29.22
C GLU A 210 -4.18 -3.98 29.57
N SER A 211 -3.87 -5.16 30.13
CA SER A 211 -2.50 -5.59 30.47
C SER A 211 -2.02 -6.83 29.71
N VAL A 212 -2.90 -7.46 28.94
CA VAL A 212 -2.60 -8.71 28.22
C VAL A 212 -2.80 -8.51 26.71
N PRO A 213 -1.73 -8.58 25.91
CA PRO A 213 -1.85 -8.50 24.46
C PRO A 213 -2.61 -9.69 23.87
N ILE A 214 -3.49 -9.41 22.93
CA ILE A 214 -4.31 -10.39 22.23
C ILE A 214 -3.70 -10.65 20.86
N LYS A 215 -3.48 -11.92 20.51
CA LYS A 215 -3.04 -12.32 19.17
C LYS A 215 -4.12 -11.96 18.14
N ILE A 216 -3.73 -11.26 17.07
CA ILE A 216 -4.64 -10.87 16.00
C ILE A 216 -4.94 -12.08 15.11
N LYS A 217 -6.22 -12.42 14.99
CA LYS A 217 -6.72 -13.55 14.17
C LYS A 217 -6.81 -13.14 12.70
N GLY A 218 -6.66 -14.08 11.78
CA GLY A 218 -6.80 -13.84 10.34
C GLY A 218 -5.54 -13.32 9.64
N LEU A 219 -4.47 -13.00 10.39
CA LEU A 219 -3.13 -12.80 9.84
C LEU A 219 -2.50 -14.16 9.48
N PRO A 220 -1.63 -14.20 8.44
CA PRO A 220 -0.93 -15.42 8.07
C PRO A 220 0.03 -15.86 9.18
N THR A 221 0.47 -17.12 9.11
CA THR A 221 1.52 -17.67 9.98
C THR A 221 2.93 -17.45 9.42
N ASP A 222 3.01 -16.82 8.24
CA ASP A 222 4.25 -16.43 7.56
C ASP A 222 4.83 -15.16 8.19
N LYS A 223 5.88 -14.60 7.57
CA LYS A 223 6.56 -13.43 8.11
C LYS A 223 5.70 -12.16 7.98
N MET A 224 5.19 -11.66 9.09
CA MET A 224 4.64 -10.30 9.17
C MET A 224 5.78 -9.28 9.04
N THR A 225 5.53 -8.13 8.40
CA THR A 225 6.56 -7.09 8.19
C THR A 225 6.32 -5.84 9.03
N GLY A 226 5.06 -5.51 9.27
CA GLY A 226 4.71 -4.29 9.99
C GLY A 226 3.21 -4.14 10.20
N ILE A 227 2.86 -3.15 11.00
CA ILE A 227 1.51 -2.60 11.13
C ILE A 227 1.63 -1.09 10.97
N TYR A 228 0.72 -0.48 10.23
CA TYR A 228 0.69 0.96 9.99
C TYR A 228 -0.70 1.52 10.29
N VAL A 229 -0.74 2.70 10.91
CA VAL A 229 -1.98 3.44 11.17
C VAL A 229 -2.07 4.56 10.15
N SER A 230 -3.07 4.48 9.27
CA SER A 230 -3.32 5.48 8.22
C SER A 230 -3.85 6.79 8.80
N ARG A 231 -3.88 7.83 7.96
CA ARG A 231 -4.43 9.14 8.34
C ARG A 231 -5.91 9.10 8.71
N SER A 232 -6.66 8.15 8.14
CA SER A 232 -8.08 7.92 8.42
C SER A 232 -8.33 7.08 9.67
N ASP A 233 -7.30 6.75 10.46
CA ASP A 233 -7.33 5.84 11.61
C ASP A 233 -7.64 4.37 11.25
N GLU A 234 -7.58 4.01 9.97
CA GLU A 234 -7.59 2.61 9.57
C GLU A 234 -6.21 1.99 9.85
N VAL A 235 -6.23 0.79 10.43
CA VAL A 235 -5.02 0.05 10.80
C VAL A 235 -4.78 -1.04 9.76
N TYR A 236 -3.59 -1.04 9.17
CA TYR A 236 -3.19 -1.97 8.13
C TYR A 236 -2.01 -2.84 8.58
N ALA A 237 -1.95 -4.07 8.09
CA ALA A 237 -0.78 -4.93 8.23
C ALA A 237 -0.34 -5.44 6.87
N MET A 238 0.95 -5.76 6.74
CA MET A 238 1.50 -6.35 5.53
C MET A 238 2.45 -7.50 5.87
N ASP A 239 2.40 -8.57 5.08
CA ASP A 239 3.35 -9.68 5.16
C ASP A 239 4.50 -9.54 4.15
N GLU A 240 5.46 -10.49 4.19
CA GLU A 240 6.64 -10.47 3.33
C GLU A 240 6.34 -10.63 1.82
N ASN A 241 5.13 -11.09 1.48
CA ASN A 241 4.63 -11.28 0.12
C ASN A 241 3.71 -10.14 -0.32
N SER A 242 3.74 -9.02 0.39
CA SER A 242 2.94 -7.82 0.14
C SER A 242 1.42 -8.04 0.16
N ASN A 243 0.94 -9.05 0.90
CA ASN A 243 -0.47 -9.16 1.20
C ASN A 243 -0.85 -8.06 2.18
N LEU A 244 -1.82 -7.23 1.80
CA LEU A 244 -2.35 -6.16 2.65
C LEU A 244 -3.58 -6.66 3.41
N TYR A 245 -3.62 -6.36 4.70
CA TYR A 245 -4.73 -6.68 5.60
C TYR A 245 -5.23 -5.41 6.26
N VAL A 246 -6.54 -5.29 6.45
CA VAL A 246 -7.12 -4.32 7.39
C VAL A 246 -7.33 -5.01 8.73
N LEU A 247 -7.02 -4.31 9.82
CA LEU A 247 -7.16 -4.80 11.18
C LEU A 247 -8.45 -4.22 11.80
N GLU A 248 -9.14 -5.05 12.56
CA GLU A 248 -10.36 -4.73 13.29
C GLU A 248 -10.04 -4.79 14.80
N PRO A 249 -9.69 -3.66 15.42
CA PRO A 249 -9.12 -3.65 16.77
C PRO A 249 -10.07 -4.18 17.83
N GLU A 250 -11.37 -3.91 17.68
CA GLU A 250 -12.41 -4.36 18.60
C GLU A 250 -12.48 -5.88 18.72
N ASN A 251 -12.24 -6.59 17.62
CA ASN A 251 -12.35 -8.05 17.56
C ASN A 251 -10.99 -8.75 17.58
N ALA A 252 -9.88 -7.98 17.59
CA ALA A 252 -8.52 -8.48 17.36
C ALA A 252 -8.47 -9.42 16.14
N SER A 253 -9.08 -9.01 15.03
CA SER A 253 -9.13 -9.74 13.77
C SER A 253 -8.51 -8.93 12.64
N ALA A 254 -8.18 -9.60 11.54
CA ALA A 254 -7.69 -9.02 10.31
C ALA A 254 -8.40 -9.65 9.11
N ARG A 255 -8.60 -8.84 8.07
CA ARG A 255 -9.18 -9.25 6.79
C ARG A 255 -8.24 -8.92 5.66
N HIS A 256 -7.94 -9.90 4.81
CA HIS A 256 -7.13 -9.71 3.61
C HIS A 256 -7.84 -8.80 2.60
N LEU A 257 -7.10 -7.85 2.03
CA LEU A 257 -7.60 -6.87 1.06
C LEU A 257 -7.12 -7.14 -0.37
N GLY A 258 -5.94 -7.76 -0.52
CA GLY A 258 -5.28 -7.96 -1.81
C GLY A 258 -3.76 -8.03 -1.66
N THR A 259 -3.04 -8.04 -2.78
CA THR A 259 -1.58 -8.16 -2.81
C THR A 259 -0.96 -7.20 -3.83
N PHE A 260 0.23 -6.68 -3.52
CA PHE A 260 1.02 -5.88 -4.46
C PHE A 260 1.89 -6.73 -5.39
N SER A 261 1.89 -8.06 -5.21
CA SER A 261 2.75 -8.99 -5.95
C SER A 261 4.25 -8.66 -5.85
N VAL A 262 4.65 -8.10 -4.71
CA VAL A 262 6.04 -7.81 -4.34
C VAL A 262 6.48 -8.78 -3.27
N ASN A 263 7.58 -9.49 -3.50
CA ASN A 263 8.15 -10.43 -2.54
C ASN A 263 9.34 -9.83 -1.80
N GLY A 264 9.62 -10.33 -0.60
CA GLY A 264 10.74 -9.88 0.21
C GLY A 264 10.53 -8.47 0.78
N VAL A 265 9.28 -8.15 1.11
CA VAL A 265 8.93 -6.92 1.82
C VAL A 265 9.63 -6.94 3.19
N ASN A 266 10.32 -5.85 3.51
CA ASN A 266 10.97 -5.64 4.80
C ASN A 266 10.28 -4.57 5.64
N SER A 267 9.54 -3.66 4.99
CA SER A 267 8.79 -2.61 5.66
C SER A 267 7.74 -2.02 4.71
N PHE A 268 6.73 -1.38 5.25
CA PHE A 268 5.80 -0.57 4.48
C PHE A 268 5.29 0.60 5.31
N ALA A 269 4.81 1.64 4.64
CA ALA A 269 4.17 2.80 5.24
C ALA A 269 3.18 3.43 4.25
N MET A 270 2.36 4.38 4.72
CA MET A 270 1.47 5.16 3.88
C MET A 270 1.74 6.67 4.02
N ASP A 271 1.64 7.41 2.92
CA ASP A 271 1.71 8.87 2.95
C ASP A 271 0.34 9.51 3.21
N GLU A 272 0.25 10.85 3.25
CA GLU A 272 -1.00 11.54 3.62
C GLU A 272 -2.18 11.29 2.68
N SER A 273 -1.90 10.77 1.48
CA SER A 273 -2.87 10.47 0.43
C SER A 273 -3.10 8.96 0.28
N ASP A 274 -2.75 8.18 1.31
CA ASP A 274 -2.83 6.71 1.33
C ASP A 274 -2.07 6.03 0.18
N ASN A 275 -1.03 6.70 -0.37
CA ASN A 275 -0.11 6.00 -1.25
C ASN A 275 0.76 5.06 -0.41
N ILE A 276 1.00 3.86 -0.93
CA ILE A 276 1.72 2.82 -0.20
C ILE A 276 3.19 2.81 -0.62
N LEU A 277 4.07 2.88 0.37
CA LEU A 277 5.50 2.68 0.19
C LEU A 277 5.86 1.28 0.68
N ILE A 278 6.60 0.53 -0.13
CA ILE A 278 7.07 -0.82 0.18
C ILE A 278 8.60 -0.84 0.11
N GLY A 279 9.23 -1.15 1.24
CA GLY A 279 10.65 -1.37 1.35
C GLY A 279 11.03 -2.81 0.99
N VAL A 280 11.91 -2.98 0.02
CA VAL A 280 12.49 -4.27 -0.38
C VAL A 280 14.01 -4.15 -0.47
N LYS A 281 14.72 -5.27 -0.55
CA LYS A 281 16.18 -5.22 -0.77
C LYS A 281 16.49 -4.34 -2.00
N SER A 282 17.35 -3.36 -1.76
CA SER A 282 17.85 -2.38 -2.73
C SER A 282 16.85 -1.37 -3.31
N ALA A 283 15.60 -1.29 -2.81
CA ALA A 283 14.66 -0.29 -3.28
C ALA A 283 13.54 0.05 -2.30
N ILE A 284 13.00 1.27 -2.46
CA ILE A 284 11.68 1.66 -1.95
C ILE A 284 10.76 1.83 -3.17
N LEU A 285 9.63 1.15 -3.16
CA LEU A 285 8.60 1.22 -4.19
C LEU A 285 7.45 2.11 -3.71
N LYS A 286 6.99 3.05 -4.53
CA LYS A 286 5.79 3.86 -4.24
C LYS A 286 4.65 3.44 -5.16
N TYR A 287 3.56 2.97 -4.57
CA TYR A 287 2.30 2.70 -5.23
C TYR A 287 1.35 3.86 -5.02
N LYS A 288 0.96 4.53 -6.11
CA LYS A 288 -0.02 5.60 -6.07
C LYS A 288 -1.43 5.02 -6.02
N GLY A 289 -2.22 5.45 -5.03
CA GLY A 289 -3.62 5.09 -4.87
C GLY A 289 -4.56 5.98 -5.67
N TYR A 290 -5.66 5.40 -6.17
CA TYR A 290 -6.76 6.10 -6.82
C TYR A 290 -8.09 5.54 -6.31
N GLU A 291 -8.98 6.42 -5.84
CA GLU A 291 -10.34 6.05 -5.41
C GLU A 291 -11.25 5.64 -6.58
N ARG A 292 -10.92 6.07 -7.79
CA ARG A 292 -11.65 5.76 -9.02
C ARG A 292 -10.73 5.06 -9.98
N ASP A 293 -11.30 4.15 -10.76
CA ASP A 293 -10.60 3.46 -11.84
C ASP A 293 -9.98 4.49 -12.80
N PRO A 294 -8.63 4.61 -12.87
CA PRO A 294 -7.99 5.56 -13.77
C PRO A 294 -7.95 5.05 -15.22
N CYS A 295 -8.44 3.82 -15.46
CA CYS A 295 -8.57 3.19 -16.76
C CYS A 295 -10.03 2.81 -17.07
N PRO A 296 -10.95 3.79 -17.08
CA PRO A 296 -12.34 3.51 -17.41
C PRO A 296 -12.38 2.90 -18.82
N GLN A 297 -12.98 1.72 -18.94
CA GLN A 297 -13.10 1.06 -20.25
C GLN A 297 -13.73 2.04 -21.24
N GLN A 298 -12.99 2.39 -22.30
CA GLN A 298 -13.61 3.01 -23.46
C GLN A 298 -14.65 2.00 -23.94
N LYS A 299 -15.95 2.33 -23.81
CA LYS A 299 -17.02 1.56 -24.43
C LYS A 299 -16.70 1.50 -25.92
N VAL A 300 -16.08 0.40 -26.35
CA VAL A 300 -15.99 0.07 -27.76
C VAL A 300 -17.43 -0.16 -28.16
N ASN A 301 -18.04 0.85 -28.77
CA ASN A 301 -19.29 0.69 -29.50
C ASN A 301 -19.01 -0.33 -30.60
N LYS A 302 -19.12 -1.62 -30.27
CA LYS A 302 -19.31 -2.67 -31.26
C LYS A 302 -20.63 -2.33 -31.92
N LYS A 303 -20.61 -1.48 -32.96
CA LYS A 303 -21.67 -1.39 -33.96
C LYS A 303 -21.82 -2.81 -34.48
N GLY A 304 -22.75 -3.56 -33.90
CA GLY A 304 -23.07 -4.90 -34.33
C GLY A 304 -23.38 -4.83 -35.81
N LYS A 305 -22.54 -5.47 -36.63
CA LYS A 305 -22.92 -5.77 -38.00
C LYS A 305 -24.16 -6.65 -37.90
N ARG A 306 -25.31 -6.02 -38.13
CA ARG A 306 -26.62 -6.65 -38.18
C ARG A 306 -26.60 -7.59 -39.38
N HIS A 307 -26.19 -8.83 -39.17
CA HIS A 307 -26.35 -9.86 -40.18
C HIS A 307 -27.84 -10.12 -40.36
N SER A 308 -28.38 -9.59 -41.47
CA SER A 308 -29.69 -9.94 -42.01
C SER A 308 -29.76 -11.46 -42.19
N ARG A 309 -30.43 -12.14 -41.26
CA ARG A 309 -30.82 -13.55 -41.45
C ARG A 309 -32.06 -13.58 -42.32
N ARG A 310 -31.83 -13.88 -43.60
CA ARG A 310 -32.83 -14.23 -44.60
C ARG A 310 -33.60 -15.47 -44.13
N ARG A 311 -34.90 -15.30 -43.85
CA ARG A 311 -35.87 -16.36 -43.53
C ARG A 311 -35.85 -17.43 -44.62
N LYS A 312 -35.56 -18.69 -44.27
CA LYS A 312 -35.91 -19.86 -45.09
C LYS A 312 -36.97 -20.66 -44.34
N THR A 313 -38.13 -20.75 -44.96
CA THR A 313 -39.31 -21.55 -44.61
C THR A 313 -38.95 -23.03 -44.60
N LYS A 314 -39.34 -23.78 -43.57
CA LYS A 314 -39.35 -25.25 -43.60
C LYS A 314 -40.71 -25.76 -43.11
N LYS A 315 -41.30 -26.60 -43.97
CA LYS A 315 -42.62 -27.23 -43.91
C LYS A 315 -42.80 -28.09 -42.64
N LEU A 316 -44.03 -28.07 -42.12
CA LEU A 316 -44.61 -29.09 -41.24
C LEU A 316 -44.70 -30.44 -41.96
N THR A 317 -44.42 -31.51 -41.22
CA THR A 317 -45.13 -32.79 -41.36
C THR A 317 -45.16 -33.48 -40.00
N THR A 318 -46.38 -33.84 -39.60
CA THR A 318 -46.83 -34.51 -38.39
C THR A 318 -46.77 -36.04 -38.53
N THR A 319 -46.40 -36.75 -37.47
CA THR A 319 -47.16 -37.93 -37.00
C THR A 319 -46.83 -38.28 -35.53
N SER A 320 -47.88 -38.70 -34.84
CA SER A 320 -48.05 -39.06 -33.43
C SER A 320 -47.89 -40.56 -33.15
N THR A 321 -47.59 -40.93 -31.89
CA THR A 321 -48.15 -42.05 -31.06
C THR A 321 -47.30 -42.17 -29.77
N THR A 322 -47.75 -41.71 -28.59
CA THR A 322 -48.50 -42.39 -27.49
C THR A 322 -47.66 -43.24 -26.52
N GLU A 323 -47.72 -42.83 -25.24
CA GLU A 323 -47.71 -43.59 -23.96
C GLU A 323 -46.41 -44.35 -23.57
N ALA A 324 -45.99 -44.50 -22.31
CA ALA A 324 -46.65 -44.45 -21.01
C ALA A 324 -45.69 -44.01 -19.87
N THR A 325 -46.32 -43.70 -18.74
CA THR A 325 -45.86 -43.47 -17.36
C THR A 325 -44.93 -44.55 -16.78
N GLU A 326 -44.04 -44.16 -15.84
CA GLU A 326 -44.00 -44.74 -14.49
C GLU A 326 -43.11 -43.89 -13.55
N ASP A 327 -43.68 -43.62 -12.37
CA ASP A 327 -43.11 -43.00 -11.18
C ASP A 327 -42.00 -43.87 -10.57
N TYR A 328 -41.09 -43.28 -9.78
CA TYR A 328 -40.75 -43.76 -8.42
C TYR A 328 -40.04 -42.66 -7.63
N GLU A 329 -40.51 -42.53 -6.39
CA GLU A 329 -40.14 -41.59 -5.33
C GLU A 329 -38.80 -41.92 -4.65
N GLU A 330 -38.27 -40.88 -3.99
CA GLU A 330 -37.59 -40.81 -2.68
C GLU A 330 -36.64 -41.93 -2.21
N GLU A 331 -35.37 -41.56 -1.97
CA GLU A 331 -34.80 -41.40 -0.61
C GLU A 331 -33.73 -40.29 -0.61
#